data_AF-A0A1K1LN01-F1
#
_entry.id   AF-A0A1K1LN01-F1
#
_cell.length_a   1.000
_cell.length_b   1.000
_cell.length_c   1.000
_cell.angle_alpha   90.00
_cell.angle_beta   90.00
_cell.angle_gamma   90.00
#
_symmetry.space_group_name_H-M   'P 1'
#
loop_
_entity.id
_entity.type
_entity.pdbx_description
1 polymer ?
#
loop_
_entity_poly.entity_id
_entity_poly.type
_entity_poly.pdbx_seq_one_letter_code
_entity_poly.pdbx_strand_id
1 'polypeptide(L)'
;MKKFLKLKLFRKNEKGLTLVELLAVIVILGVIAAIAVPSIGGVIQNSKVNADTQSEELIRDAAVRYLIDRNIATTVTNVTIADLQTNGYLKAGNINRQATGVPYVSVTVAHNANTGWTATTVNTGTATPTNP
;
A
#
# COMPACT_ATOMS: atom_id res chain seq x y z
N MET A 1 66.74 23.56 29.15
CA MET A 1 65.39 23.93 28.69
C MET A 1 64.47 22.75 28.92
N LYS A 2 63.59 22.85 29.94
CA LYS A 2 62.71 21.76 30.38
C LYS A 2 61.37 21.89 29.66
N LYS A 3 61.04 20.93 28.78
CA LYS A 3 59.66 20.76 28.30
C LYS A 3 59.36 19.27 28.16
N PHE A 4 59.33 18.59 29.31
CA PHE A 4 58.67 17.30 29.44
C PHE A 4 57.17 17.56 29.30
N LEU A 5 56.67 17.36 28.09
CA LEU A 5 55.27 17.49 27.73
C LEU A 5 54.47 16.50 28.58
N LYS A 6 53.75 17.01 29.58
CA LYS A 6 52.81 16.25 30.40
C LYS A 6 51.68 15.72 29.50
N LEU A 7 51.84 14.51 28.96
CA LEU A 7 50.73 13.74 28.39
C LEU A 7 50.01 12.98 29.51
N LYS A 8 49.48 13.72 30.48
CA LYS A 8 48.60 13.20 31.52
C LYS A 8 47.18 13.67 31.20
N LEU A 9 46.21 12.76 31.31
CA LEU A 9 44.75 12.95 31.31
C LEU A 9 43.97 12.78 29.99
N PHE A 10 44.05 11.61 29.35
CA PHE A 10 42.87 11.07 28.64
C PHE A 10 42.77 9.54 28.82
N ARG A 11 42.83 9.05 30.05
CA ARG A 11 42.25 7.73 30.35
C ARG A 11 40.75 7.96 30.47
N LYS A 12 40.04 7.93 29.34
CA LYS A 12 38.58 7.88 29.33
C LYS A 12 38.17 6.72 30.25
N ASN A 13 37.37 7.04 31.26
CA ASN A 13 36.68 6.03 32.05
C ASN A 13 35.65 5.36 31.15
N GLU A 14 36.09 4.40 30.33
CA GLU A 14 35.19 3.45 29.70
C GLU A 14 34.72 2.48 30.78
N LYS A 15 33.81 2.96 31.62
CA LYS A 15 32.97 2.07 32.42
C LYS A 15 32.12 1.30 31.42
N GLY A 16 32.61 0.11 31.04
CA GLY A 16 31.91 -0.79 30.14
C GLY A 16 30.56 -1.17 30.74
N LEU A 17 29.53 -1.24 29.88
CA LEU A 17 28.27 -1.88 30.21
C LEU A 17 28.55 -3.30 30.72
N THR A 18 27.91 -3.66 31.81
CA THR A 18 28.00 -5.03 32.33
C THR A 18 27.23 -5.99 31.41
N LEU A 19 27.65 -7.25 31.34
CA LEU A 19 26.92 -8.27 30.59
C LEU A 19 25.48 -8.42 31.09
N VAL A 20 25.25 -8.18 32.39
CA VAL A 20 23.92 -8.27 33.02
C VAL A 20 22.99 -7.16 32.54
N GLU A 21 23.49 -5.93 32.37
CA GLU A 21 22.70 -4.82 31.80
C GLU A 21 22.31 -5.12 30.36
N LEU A 22 23.24 -5.63 29.56
CA LEU A 22 22.97 -5.97 28.17
C LEU A 22 21.99 -7.16 28.06
N LEU A 23 22.11 -8.14 28.96
CA LEU A 23 21.18 -9.27 29.09
C LEU A 23 19.75 -8.81 29.43
N ALA A 24 19.58 -7.91 30.39
CA ALA A 24 18.26 -7.42 30.78
C ALA A 24 17.54 -6.72 29.60
N VAL A 25 18.28 -5.95 28.78
CA VAL A 25 17.73 -5.26 27.61
C VAL A 25 17.25 -6.23 26.54
N ILE A 26 18.06 -7.24 26.18
CA ILE A 26 17.66 -8.22 25.16
C ILE A 26 16.46 -9.07 25.59
N VAL A 27 16.31 -9.35 26.89
CA VAL A 27 15.15 -10.05 27.43
C VAL A 27 13.88 -9.22 27.24
N ILE A 28 13.91 -7.93 27.60
CA ILE A 28 12.77 -7.03 27.42
C ILE A 28 12.43 -6.89 25.92
N LEU A 29 13.43 -6.67 25.07
CA LEU A 29 13.24 -6.59 23.61
C LEU A 29 12.68 -7.90 23.04
N GLY A 30 13.11 -9.05 23.55
CA GLY A 30 12.61 -10.37 23.15
C GLY A 30 11.13 -10.57 23.46
N VAL A 31 10.68 -10.17 24.66
CA VAL A 31 9.26 -10.24 25.04
C VAL A 31 8.40 -9.32 24.17
N ILE A 32 8.85 -8.08 23.94
CA ILE A 32 8.13 -7.14 23.06
C ILE A 32 8.06 -7.67 21.63
N ALA A 33 9.18 -8.16 21.08
CA ALA A 33 9.25 -8.71 19.74
C ALA A 33 8.31 -9.92 19.55
N ALA A 34 8.22 -10.81 20.54
CA ALA A 34 7.35 -11.98 20.48
C ALA A 34 5.87 -11.62 20.32
N ILE A 35 5.40 -10.53 20.93
CA ILE A 35 3.99 -10.07 20.84
C ILE A 35 3.78 -9.17 19.62
N ALA A 36 4.76 -8.32 19.29
CA ALA A 36 4.63 -7.32 18.24
C ALA A 36 4.71 -7.90 16.82
N VAL A 37 5.57 -8.89 16.58
CA VAL A 37 5.74 -9.48 15.23
C VAL A 37 4.45 -10.07 14.65
N PRO A 38 3.66 -10.92 15.36
CA PRO A 38 2.46 -11.51 14.78
C PRO A 38 1.35 -10.49 14.47
N SER A 39 1.29 -9.34 15.16
CA SER A 39 0.23 -8.35 14.95
C SER A 39 0.43 -7.46 13.70
N ILE A 40 1.68 -7.24 13.29
CA ILE A 40 2.01 -6.36 12.16
C ILE A 40 1.53 -6.93 10.81
N GLY A 41 1.62 -8.26 10.62
CA GLY A 41 1.22 -8.90 9.37
C GLY A 41 -0.27 -8.70 9.03
N GLY A 42 -1.15 -8.85 10.03
CA GLY A 42 -2.58 -8.66 9.86
C GLY A 42 -2.97 -7.21 9.54
N VAL A 43 -2.30 -6.25 10.20
CA VAL A 43 -2.52 -4.81 9.94
C VAL A 43 -2.15 -4.46 8.50
N ILE A 44 -0.99 -4.92 8.02
CA ILE A 44 -0.54 -4.67 6.64
C ILE A 44 -1.54 -5.26 5.64
N GLN A 45 -2.00 -6.50 5.85
CA GLN A 45 -2.96 -7.13 4.96
C GLN A 45 -4.29 -6.35 4.92
N ASN A 46 -4.80 -5.93 6.08
CA ASN A 46 -6.01 -5.14 6.15
C ASN A 46 -5.84 -3.76 5.48
N SER A 47 -4.70 -3.10 5.66
CA SER A 47 -4.39 -1.85 4.97
C SER A 47 -4.36 -2.01 3.45
N LYS A 48 -3.82 -3.13 2.95
CA LYS A 48 -3.83 -3.44 1.50
C LYS A 48 -5.25 -3.66 0.99
N VAL A 49 -6.08 -4.43 1.70
CA VAL A 49 -7.48 -4.66 1.32
C VAL A 49 -8.27 -3.34 1.32
N ASN A 50 -8.08 -2.50 2.32
CA ASN A 50 -8.75 -1.19 2.39
C ASN A 50 -8.28 -0.23 1.27
N ALA A 51 -7.02 -0.30 0.87
CA ALA A 51 -6.54 0.46 -0.29
C ALA A 51 -7.15 -0.05 -1.60
N ASP A 52 -7.35 -1.36 -1.72
CA ASP A 52 -7.99 -1.97 -2.89
C ASP A 52 -9.46 -1.57 -3.00
N THR A 53 -10.21 -1.55 -1.90
CA THR A 53 -11.62 -1.13 -1.91
C THR A 53 -11.78 0.33 -2.31
N GLN A 54 -10.93 1.22 -1.78
CA GLN A 54 -10.91 2.63 -2.17
C GLN A 54 -10.53 2.81 -3.64
N SER A 55 -9.54 2.05 -4.12
CA SER A 55 -9.12 2.10 -5.53
C SER A 55 -10.25 1.64 -6.46
N GLU A 56 -10.97 0.57 -6.10
CA GLU A 56 -12.14 0.11 -6.85
C GLU A 56 -13.25 1.17 -6.90
N GLU A 57 -13.51 1.87 -5.80
CA GLU A 57 -14.51 2.93 -5.75
C GLU A 57 -14.14 4.11 -6.66
N LEU A 58 -12.89 4.56 -6.61
CA LEU A 58 -12.38 5.61 -7.50
C LEU A 58 -12.49 5.23 -8.97
N ILE A 59 -12.16 3.98 -9.30
CA ILE A 59 -12.24 3.44 -10.66
C ILE A 59 -13.70 3.38 -11.14
N ARG A 60 -14.63 2.97 -10.27
CA ARG A 60 -16.07 2.93 -10.58
C ARG A 60 -16.64 4.32 -10.85
N ASP A 61 -16.32 5.29 -10.01
CA ASP A 61 -16.73 6.68 -10.17
C ASP A 61 -16.16 7.29 -11.46
N ALA A 62 -14.88 7.05 -11.75
CA ALA A 62 -14.26 7.47 -13.01
C ALA A 62 -14.98 6.86 -14.24
N ALA A 63 -15.36 5.58 -14.18
CA ALA A 63 -16.09 4.92 -15.26
C ALA A 63 -17.50 5.50 -15.47
N VAL A 64 -18.22 5.78 -14.39
CA VAL A 64 -19.56 6.40 -14.47
C VAL A 64 -19.45 7.80 -15.06
N ARG A 65 -18.49 8.63 -14.60
CA ARG A 65 -18.25 9.98 -15.14
C ARG A 65 -17.92 9.95 -16.62
N TYR A 66 -17.07 9.03 -17.05
CA TYR A 66 -16.72 8.84 -18.46
C TYR A 66 -17.96 8.57 -19.34
N LEU A 67 -18.89 7.73 -18.87
CA LEU A 67 -20.10 7.41 -19.63
C LEU A 67 -21.12 8.55 -19.64
N ILE A 68 -21.25 9.27 -18.53
CA ILE A 68 -22.09 10.46 -18.43
C ILE A 68 -21.61 11.55 -19.39
N ASP A 69 -20.32 11.89 -19.34
CA ASP A 69 -19.74 12.96 -20.15
C ASP A 69 -19.82 12.68 -21.66
N ARG A 70 -19.70 11.41 -22.04
CA ARG A 70 -19.81 10.99 -23.45
C ARG A 70 -21.23 10.69 -23.90
N ASN A 71 -22.21 10.81 -23.01
CA ASN A 71 -23.62 10.50 -23.27
C ASN A 71 -23.80 9.10 -23.90
N ILE A 72 -23.04 8.11 -23.43
CA ILE A 72 -23.11 6.74 -23.94
C ILE A 72 -24.32 6.07 -23.30
N ALA A 73 -25.50 6.19 -23.88
CA ALA A 73 -26.73 5.64 -23.30
C ALA A 73 -26.92 4.15 -23.64
N THR A 74 -26.06 3.28 -23.12
CA THR A 74 -26.20 1.81 -23.28
C THR A 74 -26.50 1.14 -21.94
N THR A 75 -27.30 0.06 -21.96
CA THR A 75 -27.73 -0.64 -20.73
C THR A 75 -26.58 -1.27 -19.97
N VAL A 76 -25.54 -1.76 -20.65
CA VAL A 76 -24.31 -2.30 -20.05
C VAL A 76 -23.12 -1.95 -20.95
N THR A 77 -22.06 -1.41 -20.36
CA THR A 77 -20.81 -1.04 -21.05
C THR A 77 -19.61 -1.54 -20.28
N ASN A 78 -18.63 -2.10 -20.98
CA ASN A 78 -17.32 -2.37 -20.42
C ASN A 78 -16.40 -1.18 -20.73
N VAL A 79 -15.85 -0.54 -19.70
CA VAL A 79 -14.95 0.61 -19.81
C VAL A 79 -13.56 0.18 -19.35
N THR A 80 -12.55 0.27 -20.21
CA THR A 80 -11.21 -0.17 -19.86
C THR A 80 -10.49 0.88 -19.00
N ILE A 81 -9.57 0.45 -18.13
CA ILE A 81 -8.72 1.37 -17.36
C ILE A 81 -7.87 2.24 -18.28
N ALA A 82 -7.43 1.69 -19.41
CA ALA A 82 -6.67 2.42 -20.43
C ALA A 82 -7.49 3.58 -21.03
N ASP A 83 -8.78 3.38 -21.30
CA ASP A 83 -9.66 4.44 -21.79
C ASP A 83 -9.83 5.54 -20.74
N LEU A 84 -10.00 5.18 -19.47
CA LEU A 84 -10.11 6.16 -18.38
C LEU A 84 -8.83 6.98 -18.21
N GLN A 85 -7.66 6.37 -18.36
CA GLN A 85 -6.39 7.06 -18.29
C GLN A 85 -6.15 7.97 -19.49
N THR A 86 -6.40 7.47 -20.70
CA THR A 86 -6.21 8.22 -21.95
C THR A 86 -7.13 9.42 -22.02
N ASN A 87 -8.37 9.28 -21.54
CA ASN A 87 -9.35 10.36 -21.54
C ASN A 87 -9.31 11.24 -20.27
N GLY A 88 -8.35 11.02 -19.36
CA GLY A 88 -8.10 11.90 -18.22
C GLY A 88 -9.04 11.72 -17.01
N TYR A 89 -9.87 10.68 -16.99
CA TYR A 89 -10.77 10.36 -15.88
C TYR A 89 -10.07 9.63 -14.73
N LEU A 90 -8.93 9.00 -15.01
CA LEU A 90 -8.10 8.32 -14.03
C LEU A 90 -6.64 8.71 -14.26
N LYS A 91 -5.88 8.89 -13.18
CA LYS A 91 -4.45 9.23 -13.30
C LYS A 91 -3.68 8.08 -13.96
N ALA A 92 -2.80 8.42 -14.90
CA ALA A 92 -1.86 7.46 -15.47
C ALA A 92 -0.89 6.94 -14.39
N GLY A 93 -0.78 5.62 -14.30
CA GLY A 93 0.05 4.93 -13.30
C GLY A 93 -0.28 3.44 -13.23
N ASN A 94 0.56 2.70 -12.50
CA ASN A 94 0.26 1.30 -12.17
C ASN A 94 -0.89 1.27 -11.16
N ILE A 95 -2.08 0.92 -11.63
CA ILE A 95 -3.26 0.71 -10.78
C ILE A 95 -3.39 -0.80 -10.55
N ASN A 96 -2.72 -1.29 -9.50
CA ASN A 96 -2.73 -2.70 -9.14
C ASN A 96 -3.39 -2.89 -7.78
N ARG A 97 -3.99 -4.06 -7.59
CA ARG A 97 -4.46 -4.53 -6.28
C ARG A 97 -3.28 -4.75 -5.37
N GLN A 98 -3.19 -3.98 -4.30
CA GLN A 98 -2.15 -4.04 -3.29
C GLN A 98 -2.14 -5.39 -2.56
N ALA A 99 -3.29 -6.05 -2.42
CA ALA A 99 -3.37 -7.37 -1.78
C ALA A 99 -2.78 -8.51 -2.63
N THR A 100 -2.83 -8.43 -3.97
CA THR A 100 -2.49 -9.55 -4.87
C THR A 100 -1.47 -9.20 -5.95
N GLY A 101 -1.15 -7.92 -6.15
CA GLY A 101 -0.26 -7.41 -7.22
C GLY A 101 -0.89 -7.40 -8.61
N VAL A 102 -2.15 -7.80 -8.75
CA VAL A 102 -2.85 -7.94 -10.04
C VAL A 102 -3.34 -6.57 -10.53
N PRO A 103 -3.17 -6.22 -11.83
CA PRO A 103 -3.69 -4.97 -12.37
C PRO A 103 -5.23 -4.96 -12.46
N TYR A 104 -5.82 -3.78 -12.29
CA TYR A 104 -7.20 -3.53 -12.71
C TYR A 104 -7.25 -3.36 -14.23
N VAL A 105 -8.26 -3.94 -14.89
CA VAL A 105 -8.32 -4.02 -16.36
C VAL A 105 -9.52 -3.27 -16.92
N SER A 106 -10.70 -3.46 -16.35
CA SER A 106 -11.91 -2.76 -16.80
C SER A 106 -12.99 -2.69 -15.73
N VAL A 107 -14.00 -1.87 -15.99
CA VAL A 107 -15.20 -1.75 -15.18
C VAL A 107 -16.41 -2.02 -16.05
N THR A 108 -17.30 -2.88 -15.57
CA THR A 108 -18.63 -3.03 -16.16
C THR A 108 -19.58 -2.05 -15.47
N VAL A 109 -20.12 -1.11 -16.24
CA VAL A 109 -21.12 -0.15 -15.78
C VAL A 109 -22.45 -0.44 -16.48
N ALA A 110 -23.55 -0.34 -15.76
CA ALA A 110 -24.89 -0.48 -16.27
C ALA A 110 -25.68 0.82 -16.08
N HIS A 111 -26.62 1.09 -16.99
CA HIS A 111 -27.59 2.16 -16.84
C HIS A 111 -29.00 1.59 -16.78
N ASN A 112 -29.73 1.95 -15.73
CA ASN A 112 -31.14 1.62 -15.57
C ASN A 112 -31.94 2.93 -15.46
N ALA A 113 -32.99 3.06 -16.26
CA ALA A 113 -33.83 4.27 -16.30
C ALA A 113 -34.44 4.63 -14.93
N ASN A 114 -34.62 3.66 -14.04
CA ASN A 114 -35.22 3.86 -12.72
C ASN A 114 -34.19 4.11 -11.60
N THR A 115 -32.97 3.59 -11.74
CA THR A 115 -31.95 3.64 -10.67
C THR A 115 -30.67 4.39 -11.07
N GLY A 116 -30.61 4.93 -12.29
CA GLY A 116 -29.46 5.64 -12.83
C GLY A 116 -28.29 4.71 -13.17
N TRP A 117 -27.09 5.28 -13.19
CA TRP A 117 -25.83 4.60 -13.48
C TRP A 117 -25.36 3.76 -12.28
N THR A 118 -25.05 2.49 -12.50
CA THR A 118 -24.48 1.60 -11.48
C THR A 118 -23.22 0.91 -12.02
N ALA A 119 -22.10 1.05 -11.31
CA ALA A 119 -20.88 0.32 -11.64
C ALA A 119 -20.87 -1.04 -10.92
N THR A 120 -21.02 -2.13 -11.66
CA THR A 120 -21.33 -3.46 -11.10
C THR A 120 -20.06 -4.26 -10.77
N THR A 121 -19.06 -4.27 -11.65
CA THR A 121 -17.87 -5.13 -11.47
C THR A 121 -16.61 -4.44 -11.95
N VAL A 122 -15.57 -4.40 -11.12
CA VAL A 122 -14.20 -4.07 -11.54
C VAL A 122 -13.48 -5.38 -11.85
N ASN A 123 -13.13 -5.58 -13.11
CA ASN A 123 -12.40 -6.75 -13.59
C ASN A 123 -10.90 -6.56 -13.40
N THR A 124 -10.24 -7.60 -12.92
CA THR A 124 -8.78 -7.65 -12.72
C THR A 124 -8.14 -8.57 -13.74
N GLY A 125 -6.87 -8.36 -14.02
CA GLY A 125 -6.08 -9.28 -14.85
C GLY A 125 -5.87 -10.63 -14.17
N THR A 126 -5.10 -11.50 -14.81
CA THR A 126 -4.56 -12.68 -14.13
C THR A 126 -3.39 -12.26 -13.24
N ALA A 127 -3.24 -12.92 -12.08
CA ALA A 127 -2.06 -12.71 -11.26
C ALA A 127 -0.81 -13.05 -12.07
N THR A 128 0.09 -12.09 -12.25
CA THR A 128 1.48 -12.42 -12.60
C THR A 128 2.04 -13.23 -11.45
N PRO A 129 2.54 -14.47 -11.65
CA PRO A 129 3.16 -15.23 -10.58
C PRO A 129 4.35 -14.44 -10.06
N THR A 130 4.20 -13.85 -8.88
CA THR A 130 5.32 -13.28 -8.13
C THR A 130 6.16 -14.46 -7.65
N ASN A 131 7.27 -14.72 -8.34
CA ASN A 131 8.26 -15.72 -7.94
C ASN A 131 8.74 -15.37 -6.51
N PRO A 132 8.83 -16.35 -5.59
CA PRO A 132 9.32 -16.11 -4.23
C PRO A 132 10.76 -15.58 -4.19
#